data_AF-A0AB36XXJ2-F1
#
_entry.id   AF-A0AB36XXJ2-F1
#
_cell.length_a   1.000
_cell.length_b   1.000
_cell.length_c   1.000
_cell.angle_alpha   90.00
_cell.angle_beta   90.00
_cell.angle_gamma   90.00
#
_symmetry.space_group_name_H-M   'P 1'
#
loop_
_entity.id
_entity.type
_entity.pdbx_description
1 polymer ?
#
loop_
_entity_poly.entity_id
_entity_poly.type
_entity_poly.pdbx_seq_one_letter_code
_entity_poly.pdbx_strand_id
1 'polypeptide(L)'
;MHTVSFSKYLVGAALLLTLGGCVTMSGDYDVTAVDASGAPINMVITSHGSGIYSSRNMFCQNFPKATVTIRDLKTGEELKSESPYHCR
;
A
#
# COMPACT_ATOMS: atom_id res chain seq x y z
N MET A 1 -11.44 54.90 16.97
CA MET A 1 -11.89 53.54 17.37
C MET A 1 -12.46 52.90 16.10
N HIS A 2 -11.90 51.91 15.41
CA HIS A 2 -10.82 50.94 15.65
C HIS A 2 -10.10 50.66 14.31
N THR A 3 -8.78 50.81 14.28
CA THR A 3 -7.91 50.28 13.22
C THR A 3 -7.76 48.78 13.45
N VAL A 4 -8.48 47.97 12.68
CA VAL A 4 -8.37 46.50 12.76
C VAL A 4 -7.17 46.08 11.91
N SER A 5 -6.08 45.70 12.58
CA SER A 5 -4.82 45.28 11.96
C SER A 5 -4.99 43.90 11.30
N PHE A 6 -5.17 43.90 9.98
CA PHE A 6 -5.27 42.71 9.12
C PHE A 6 -3.95 41.92 8.98
N SER A 7 -2.86 42.39 9.59
CA SER A 7 -1.51 41.87 9.37
C SER A 7 -1.17 40.57 10.15
N LYS A 8 -2.01 40.14 11.10
CA LYS A 8 -1.67 39.03 12.02
C LYS A 8 -2.28 37.66 11.67
N TYR A 9 -3.24 37.60 10.75
CA TYR A 9 -3.97 36.34 10.45
C TYR A 9 -3.51 35.64 9.17
N LEU A 10 -2.73 36.30 8.31
CA LEU A 10 -2.19 35.69 7.09
C LEU A 10 -1.02 34.72 7.33
N VAL A 11 -0.37 34.80 8.50
CA VAL A 11 0.76 33.92 8.86
C VAL A 11 0.28 32.56 9.39
N GLY A 12 -0.96 32.47 9.90
CA GLY A 12 -1.49 31.23 10.51
C GLY A 12 -1.96 30.17 9.51
N ALA A 13 -2.43 30.58 8.31
CA ALA A 13 -3.04 29.65 7.35
C ALA A 13 -2.04 28.98 6.39
N ALA A 14 -0.85 29.54 6.22
CA ALA A 14 0.15 29.02 5.27
C ALA A 14 0.92 27.79 5.77
N LEU A 15 0.92 27.53 7.09
CA LEU A 15 1.74 26.46 7.70
C LEU A 15 1.07 25.07 7.67
N LEU A 16 -0.24 24.99 7.38
CA LEU A 16 -0.97 23.72 7.39
C LEU A 16 -0.94 22.96 6.06
N LEU A 17 -0.38 23.55 4.99
CA LEU A 17 -0.45 23.01 3.63
C LEU A 17 0.76 22.17 3.19
N THR A 18 1.80 22.00 4.02
CA THR A 18 3.08 21.41 3.59
C THR A 18 3.39 20.00 4.09
N LEU A 19 2.48 19.35 4.83
CA LEU A 19 2.75 18.04 5.46
C LEU A 19 2.05 16.85 4.77
N GLY A 20 1.51 17.03 3.57
CA GLY A 20 1.09 15.91 2.71
C GLY A 20 2.30 15.22 2.08
N GLY A 21 3.13 14.53 2.89
CA GLY A 21 4.18 13.67 2.36
C GLY A 21 3.57 12.61 1.45
N CYS A 22 4.07 12.50 0.21
CA CYS A 22 3.64 11.44 -0.69
C CYS A 22 4.15 10.11 -0.12
N VAL A 23 3.25 9.33 0.47
CA VAL A 23 3.56 8.00 1.00
C VAL A 23 3.74 7.07 -0.19
N THR A 24 4.94 7.09 -0.78
CA THR A 24 5.30 6.12 -1.83
C THR A 24 5.66 4.82 -1.14
N MET A 25 4.89 3.77 -1.40
CA MET A 25 5.24 2.42 -0.98
C MET A 25 6.56 2.04 -1.64
N SER A 26 7.60 1.85 -0.84
CA SER A 26 8.98 1.59 -1.28
C SER A 26 9.46 0.33 -0.57
N GLY A 27 9.99 -0.62 -1.32
CA GLY A 27 10.43 -1.91 -0.80
C GLY A 27 10.35 -2.97 -1.88
N ASP A 28 10.99 -4.10 -1.64
CA ASP A 28 10.90 -5.28 -2.50
C ASP A 28 10.08 -6.33 -1.75
N TYR A 29 9.04 -6.85 -2.41
CA TYR A 29 8.08 -7.74 -1.78
C TYR A 29 7.88 -8.99 -2.62
N ASP A 30 7.83 -10.14 -1.96
CA ASP A 30 7.35 -11.36 -2.56
C ASP A 30 5.85 -11.48 -2.40
N VAL A 31 5.17 -11.65 -3.53
CA VAL A 31 3.73 -11.87 -3.62
C VAL A 31 3.50 -13.34 -3.94
N THR A 32 2.85 -14.03 -3.02
CA THR A 32 2.47 -15.45 -3.13
C THR A 32 0.97 -15.59 -2.97
N ALA A 33 0.41 -16.72 -3.37
CA ALA A 33 -1.02 -16.96 -3.21
C ALA A 33 -1.32 -18.42 -2.89
N VAL A 34 -2.42 -18.62 -2.16
CA VAL A 34 -3.08 -19.92 -2.00
C VAL A 34 -4.41 -19.88 -2.73
N ASP A 35 -4.79 -20.98 -3.37
CA ASP A 35 -6.07 -21.08 -4.07
C ASP A 35 -7.27 -21.18 -3.10
N ALA A 36 -8.48 -21.32 -3.66
CA ALA A 36 -9.71 -21.42 -2.89
C ALA A 36 -9.79 -22.66 -1.97
N SER A 37 -9.00 -23.71 -2.26
CA SER A 37 -8.88 -24.92 -1.43
C SER A 37 -7.81 -24.80 -0.35
N GLY A 38 -7.05 -23.70 -0.34
CA GLY A 38 -5.90 -23.50 0.52
C GLY A 38 -4.61 -24.13 0.01
N ALA A 39 -4.60 -24.65 -1.23
CA ALA A 39 -3.40 -25.21 -1.83
C ALA A 39 -2.49 -24.06 -2.33
N PRO A 40 -1.16 -24.15 -2.09
CA PRO A 40 -0.24 -23.11 -2.54
C PRO A 40 -0.15 -23.08 -4.06
N ILE A 41 -0.26 -21.89 -4.63
CA ILE A 41 0.05 -21.65 -6.04
C ILE A 41 1.57 -21.54 -6.12
N ASN A 42 2.22 -22.46 -6.85
CA ASN A 42 3.68 -22.52 -6.98
C ASN A 42 4.22 -21.41 -7.91
N MET A 43 3.95 -20.17 -7.53
CA MET A 43 4.33 -18.95 -8.24
C MET A 43 4.64 -17.89 -7.19
N VAL A 44 5.83 -17.32 -7.27
CA VAL A 44 6.28 -16.20 -6.45
C VAL A 44 6.56 -15.04 -7.37
N ILE A 45 5.99 -13.87 -7.09
CA ILE A 45 6.22 -12.67 -7.88
C ILE A 45 6.88 -11.63 -6.99
N THR A 46 8.15 -11.37 -7.25
CA THR A 46 8.86 -10.26 -6.64
C THR A 46 8.41 -8.95 -7.28
N SER A 47 7.94 -8.02 -6.46
CA SER A 47 7.37 -6.74 -6.88
C SER A 47 8.00 -5.61 -6.08
N HIS A 48 8.33 -4.52 -6.78
CA HIS A 48 8.87 -3.33 -6.13
C HIS A 48 7.76 -2.32 -5.84
N GLY A 49 7.69 -1.84 -4.60
CA GLY A 49 6.79 -0.77 -4.16
C GLY A 49 5.32 -1.04 -4.50
N SER A 50 4.69 -0.13 -5.22
CA SER A 50 3.30 -0.25 -5.68
C SER A 50 3.06 -1.37 -6.70
N GLY A 51 4.11 -1.99 -7.25
CA GLY A 51 4.00 -3.14 -8.15
C GLY A 51 3.25 -4.33 -7.55
N ILE A 52 3.20 -4.43 -6.21
CA ILE A 52 2.46 -5.49 -5.50
C ILE A 52 0.98 -5.52 -5.90
N TYR A 53 0.39 -4.37 -6.24
CA TYR A 53 -1.01 -4.27 -6.64
C TYR A 53 -1.28 -4.94 -7.98
N SER A 54 -0.34 -4.82 -8.92
CA SER A 54 -0.40 -5.49 -10.22
C SER A 54 -0.30 -7.01 -10.06
N SER A 55 0.64 -7.47 -9.24
CA SER A 55 0.83 -8.89 -8.94
C SER A 55 -0.39 -9.49 -8.25
N ARG A 56 -0.95 -8.78 -7.27
CA ARG A 56 -2.22 -9.14 -6.62
C ARG A 56 -3.36 -9.26 -7.62
N ASN A 57 -3.51 -8.26 -8.50
CA ASN A 57 -4.55 -8.25 -9.52
C ASN A 57 -4.41 -9.43 -10.50
N MET A 58 -3.17 -9.77 -10.86
CA MET A 58 -2.87 -10.94 -11.69
C MET A 58 -3.29 -12.24 -11.00
N PHE A 59 -2.98 -12.41 -9.70
CA PHE A 59 -3.42 -13.60 -8.95
C PHE A 59 -4.94 -13.70 -8.92
N CYS A 60 -5.64 -12.60 -8.64
CA CYS A 60 -7.11 -12.63 -8.58
C CYS A 60 -7.79 -12.89 -9.94
N GLN A 61 -7.18 -12.48 -11.05
CA GLN A 61 -7.71 -12.78 -12.38
C GLN A 61 -7.53 -14.25 -12.78
N ASN A 62 -6.43 -14.88 -12.37
CA ASN A 62 -6.13 -16.28 -12.73
C ASN A 62 -6.76 -17.27 -11.74
N PHE A 63 -6.88 -16.89 -10.47
CA PHE A 63 -7.35 -17.75 -9.39
C PHE A 63 -8.43 -17.01 -8.58
N PRO A 64 -9.70 -17.12 -9.00
CA PRO A 64 -10.82 -16.57 -8.24
C PRO A 64 -10.84 -17.15 -6.83
N LYS A 65 -11.15 -16.30 -5.83
CA LYS A 65 -11.16 -16.65 -4.40
C LYS A 65 -9.80 -17.08 -3.80
N ALA A 66 -8.70 -16.85 -4.51
CA ALA A 66 -7.37 -17.02 -3.93
C ALA A 66 -7.14 -16.05 -2.76
N THR A 67 -6.25 -16.43 -1.85
CA THR A 67 -5.73 -15.54 -0.80
C THR A 67 -4.28 -15.21 -1.11
N VAL A 68 -4.00 -13.93 -1.32
CA VAL A 68 -2.68 -13.41 -1.66
C VAL A 68 -1.97 -12.98 -0.37
N THR A 69 -0.73 -13.40 -0.20
CA THR A 69 0.16 -13.02 0.89
C THR A 69 1.35 -12.24 0.36
N ILE A 70 1.66 -11.12 0.99
CA ILE A 70 2.74 -10.21 0.57
C ILE A 70 3.76 -10.14 1.70
N ARG A 71 5.02 -10.49 1.43
CA ARG A 71 6.11 -10.45 2.41
C ARG A 71 7.21 -9.53 1.95
N ASP A 72 7.76 -8.75 2.87
CA ASP A 72 8.96 -7.94 2.63
C ASP A 72 10.16 -8.86 2.44
N LEU A 73 10.90 -8.69 1.35
CA LEU A 73 12.05 -9.52 1.04
C LEU A 73 13.25 -9.30 1.97
N LYS A 74 13.36 -8.11 2.57
CA LYS A 74 14.49 -7.77 3.45
C LYS A 74 14.25 -8.30 4.85
N THR A 75 13.03 -8.17 5.38
CA THR A 75 12.72 -8.58 6.76
C THR A 75 12.10 -9.97 6.84
N GLY A 76 11.53 -10.48 5.74
CA GLY A 76 10.72 -11.70 5.71
C GLY A 76 9.34 -11.53 6.36
N GLU A 77 9.01 -10.32 6.84
CA GLU A 77 7.75 -10.05 7.53
C GLU A 77 6.61 -9.87 6.54
N GLU A 78 5.41 -10.30 6.95
CA GLU A 78 4.20 -10.05 6.19
C GLU A 78 3.81 -8.57 6.23
N LEU A 79 3.53 -8.00 5.06
CA LEU A 79 3.07 -6.63 4.91
C LEU A 79 1.60 -6.51 5.34
N LYS A 80 1.38 -6.39 6.65
CA LYS A 80 0.04 -6.37 7.29
C LYS A 80 -0.93 -5.32 6.75
N SER A 81 -0.43 -4.25 6.14
CA SER A 81 -1.27 -3.20 5.54
C SER A 81 -1.95 -3.66 4.25
N GLU A 82 -1.41 -4.69 3.59
CA GLU A 82 -1.84 -5.14 2.25
C GLU A 82 -2.08 -6.66 2.17
N SER A 83 -1.75 -7.38 3.24
CA SER A 83 -1.83 -8.84 3.37
C SER A 83 -2.49 -9.25 4.69
N PRO A 84 -3.27 -10.35 4.71
CA PRO A 84 -3.68 -11.14 3.56
C PRO A 84 -4.77 -10.44 2.75
N TYR A 85 -4.75 -10.65 1.43
CA TYR A 85 -5.79 -10.15 0.53
C TYR A 85 -6.60 -11.29 -0.05
N HIS A 86 -7.92 -11.25 0.17
CA HIS A 86 -8.84 -12.23 -0.40
C HIS A 86 -9.37 -11.72 -1.75
N CYS A 87 -9.07 -12.45 -2.81
CA CYS A 87 -9.66 -12.21 -4.13
C CYS A 87 -11.17 -12.45 -4.09
N ARG A 88 -11.92 -11.63 -4.84
CA ARG A 88 -13.39 -11.70 -4.92
C ARG A 88 -13.84 -12.63 -6.04
#